data_AF-A0A917MST8-F1
#
_entry.id   AF-A0A917MST8-F1
#
_cell.length_a   1.000
_cell.length_b   1.000
_cell.length_c   1.000
_cell.angle_alpha   90.00
_cell.angle_beta   90.00
_cell.angle_gamma   90.00
#
_symmetry.space_group_name_H-M   'P 1'
#
loop_
_entity.id
_entity.type
_entity.pdbx_description
1 polymer ?
#
loop_
_entity_poly.entity_id
_entity_poly.type
_entity_poly.pdbx_seq_one_letter_code
_entity_poly.pdbx_strand_id
1 'polypeptide(L)' 'MPTQFESPTSSSDQEFTFMAIGMVAGAVPGIIVGLIISLFLGHAAMWVSIAGAIGIIIGLLISRVMYKKKGQRKSH' A
#
# COMPACT_ATOMS: atom_id res chain seq x y z
N MET A 1 -25.14 -31.79 10.03
CA MET A 1 -24.57 -30.49 10.45
C MET A 1 -23.70 -30.01 9.30
N PRO A 2 -24.09 -29.01 8.50
CA PRO A 2 -23.19 -28.49 7.48
C PRO A 2 -22.03 -27.84 8.23
N THR A 3 -20.82 -28.33 8.02
CA THR A 3 -19.60 -27.69 8.49
C THR A 3 -19.47 -26.39 7.69
N GLN A 4 -20.08 -25.34 8.21
CA GLN A 4 -19.81 -23.97 7.78
C GLN A 4 -18.36 -23.69 8.15
N PHE A 5 -17.46 -24.06 7.23
CA PHE A 5 -16.07 -23.63 7.22
C PHE A 5 -16.09 -22.12 7.02
N GLU A 6 -16.30 -21.39 8.11
CA GLU A 6 -15.98 -19.97 8.18
C GLU A 6 -14.48 -19.88 7.84
N SER A 7 -14.15 -19.26 6.70
CA SER A 7 -12.76 -19.05 6.33
C SER A 7 -12.11 -18.22 7.45
N PRO A 8 -10.99 -18.65 8.05
CA PRO A 8 -10.47 -18.06 9.29
C PRO A 8 -9.83 -16.68 9.10
N THR A 9 -10.06 -16.02 7.97
CA THR A 9 -9.58 -14.66 7.71
C THR A 9 -10.53 -13.68 8.39
N SER A 10 -10.15 -13.18 9.55
CA SER A 10 -10.86 -12.11 10.24
C SER A 10 -11.01 -10.89 9.32
N SER A 11 -12.09 -10.11 9.46
CA SER A 11 -12.23 -8.83 8.74
C SER A 11 -11.05 -7.90 9.01
N SER A 12 -10.46 -8.00 10.20
CA SER A 12 -9.23 -7.30 10.59
C SER A 12 -8.02 -7.71 9.74
N ASP A 13 -7.87 -9.01 9.43
CA ASP A 13 -6.76 -9.51 8.61
C ASP A 13 -6.84 -8.96 7.18
N GLN A 14 -8.06 -8.82 6.65
CA GLN A 14 -8.28 -8.18 5.35
C GLN A 14 -7.91 -6.70 5.38
N GLU A 15 -8.24 -5.97 6.45
CA GLU A 15 -7.85 -4.57 6.60
C GLU A 15 -6.33 -4.38 6.64
N PHE A 16 -5.63 -5.18 7.46
CA PHE A 16 -4.17 -5.16 7.53
C PHE A 16 -3.53 -5.54 6.19
N THR A 17 -4.10 -6.51 5.49
CA THR A 17 -3.62 -6.91 4.17
C THR A 17 -3.77 -5.78 3.15
N PHE A 18 -4.91 -5.08 3.12
CA PHE A 18 -5.10 -3.93 2.23
C PHE A 18 -4.15 -2.78 2.56
N MET A 19 -3.86 -2.55 3.84
CA MET A 19 -2.90 -1.54 4.27
C MET A 19 -1.46 -1.93 3.87
N ALA A 20 -1.09 -3.19 4.05
CA ALA A 20 0.21 -3.73 3.64
C ALA A 20 0.40 -3.67 2.12
N ILE A 21 -0.62 -4.05 1.35
CA ILE A 21 -0.62 -3.90 -0.12
C ILE A 21 -0.45 -2.43 -0.49
N GLY A 22 -1.12 -1.52 0.20
CA GLY A 22 -0.97 -0.09 -0.02
C GLY A 22 0.42 0.45 0.23
N MET A 23 1.05 -0.03 1.30
CA MET A 23 2.43 0.30 1.62
C MET A 23 3.38 -0.20 0.53
N VAL A 24 3.26 -1.46 0.10
CA VAL A 24 4.10 -2.05 -0.94
C VAL A 24 3.87 -1.37 -2.29
N ALA A 25 2.61 -1.12 -2.65
CA ALA A 25 2.23 -0.45 -3.89
C ALA A 25 2.70 1.01 -3.94
N GLY A 26 2.95 1.65 -2.79
CA GLY A 26 3.57 2.97 -2.70
C GLY A 26 5.09 2.93 -2.69
N ALA A 27 5.68 2.06 -1.86
CA ALA A 27 7.11 1.97 -1.64
C ALA A 27 7.86 1.54 -2.90
N VAL A 28 7.40 0.49 -3.58
CA VAL A 28 8.06 -0.09 -4.75
C VAL A 28 8.23 0.94 -5.88
N PRO A 29 7.17 1.62 -6.37
CA PRO A 29 7.34 2.65 -7.38
C PRO A 29 8.09 3.88 -6.86
N GLY A 30 7.94 4.27 -5.58
CA GLY A 30 8.69 5.37 -4.99
C GLY A 30 10.21 5.12 -4.99
N ILE A 31 10.63 3.90 -4.69
CA ILE A 31 12.05 3.48 -4.75
C ILE A 31 12.54 3.48 -6.20
N ILE A 32 11.77 2.95 -7.15
CA ILE A 32 12.13 2.93 -8.57
C ILE A 32 12.36 4.37 -9.08
N VAL A 33 11.44 5.29 -8.78
CA VAL A 33 11.57 6.70 -9.17
C VAL A 33 12.78 7.35 -8.49
N GLY A 34 13.00 7.10 -7.20
CA GLY A 34 14.17 7.60 -6.48
C GLY A 34 15.50 7.10 -7.06
N LEU A 35 15.55 5.85 -7.50
CA LEU A 35 16.70 5.28 -8.20
C LEU A 35 16.93 5.95 -9.55
N ILE A 36 15.87 6.15 -10.35
CA ILE A 36 15.96 6.84 -11.64
C ILE A 36 16.50 8.26 -11.45
N ILE A 37 15.99 9.02 -10.50
CA ILE A 37 16.46 10.38 -10.19
C ILE A 37 17.92 10.36 -9.76
N SER A 38 18.33 9.37 -8.95
CA SER A 38 19.70 9.26 -8.49
C SER A 38 20.73 9.01 -9.58
N LEU A 39 20.33 8.38 -10.69
CA LEU A 39 21.21 8.18 -11.84
C LEU A 39 21.61 9.52 -12.48
N PHE A 40 20.76 10.54 -12.38
CA PHE A 40 21.00 11.86 -12.98
C PHE A 40 21.61 12.88 -12.00
N LEU A 41 21.22 12.84 -10.72
CA LEU A 41 21.63 13.86 -9.72
C LEU A 41 22.72 13.36 -8.75
N GLY A 42 23.11 12.09 -8.79
CA GLY A 42 23.98 11.47 -7.78
C GLY A 42 23.25 11.21 -6.46
N HIS A 43 23.97 10.87 -5.38
CA HIS A 43 23.42 10.66 -4.03
C HIS A 43 22.24 9.68 -3.94
N ALA A 44 22.43 8.46 -4.45
CA ALA A 44 21.40 7.42 -4.48
C ALA A 44 20.66 7.18 -3.17
N ALA A 45 21.38 7.08 -2.06
CA ALA A 45 20.77 6.86 -0.76
C ALA A 45 19.75 7.96 -0.37
N MET A 46 20.04 9.22 -0.69
CA MET A 46 19.18 10.35 -0.35
C MET A 46 17.89 10.36 -1.19
N TRP A 47 18.02 10.25 -2.51
CA TRP A 47 16.85 10.32 -3.42
C TRP A 47 15.95 9.11 -3.30
N VAL A 48 16.52 7.92 -3.09
CA VAL A 48 15.74 6.70 -2.84
C VAL A 48 14.97 6.79 -1.52
N SER A 49 15.59 7.33 -0.48
CA SER A 49 14.93 7.53 0.82
C SER A 49 13.75 8.51 0.71
N ILE A 50 13.97 9.68 0.10
CA ILE A 50 12.94 10.72 -0.04
C ILE A 50 11.80 10.23 -0.93
N ALA A 51 12.10 9.72 -2.13
CA ALA A 51 11.08 9.25 -3.06
C ALA A 51 10.35 8.00 -2.53
N GLY A 52 11.06 7.11 -1.83
CA GLY A 52 10.47 5.96 -1.15
C GLY A 52 9.49 6.37 -0.05
N ALA A 53 9.86 7.34 0.81
CA ALA A 53 8.99 7.86 1.86
C ALA A 53 7.74 8.52 1.28
N ILE A 54 7.89 9.36 0.24
CA ILE A 54 6.77 9.98 -0.46
C ILE A 54 5.86 8.90 -1.09
N GLY A 55 6.46 7.91 -1.75
CA GLY A 55 5.73 6.79 -2.35
C GLY A 55 4.89 6.03 -1.33
N ILE A 56 5.46 5.70 -0.16
CA ILE A 56 4.73 5.03 0.94
C ILE A 56 3.55 5.88 1.40
N ILE A 57 3.74 7.18 1.66
CA ILE A 57 2.66 8.07 2.11
C ILE A 57 1.52 8.09 1.10
N ILE A 58 1.84 8.26 -0.18
CA ILE A 58 0.84 8.28 -1.26
C ILE A 58 0.13 6.93 -1.37
N GLY A 59 0.87 5.81 -1.36
CA GLY A 59 0.29 4.46 -1.44
C GLY A 59 -0.64 4.13 -0.28
N LEU A 60 -0.30 4.58 0.94
CA LEU A 60 -1.16 4.46 2.12
C LEU A 60 -2.42 5.33 2.00
N LEU A 61 -2.29 6.57 1.54
CA LEU A 61 -3.43 7.47 1.32
C LEU A 61 -4.40 6.89 0.29
N ILE A 62 -3.89 6.44 -0.86
CA ILE A 62 -4.70 5.82 -1.92
C ILE A 62 -5.41 4.58 -1.38
N SER A 63 -4.69 3.72 -0.65
CA SER A 63 -5.27 2.47 -0.13
C SER A 63 -6.32 2.73 0.94
N ARG A 64 -6.12 3.73 1.80
CA ARG A 64 -7.13 4.16 2.78
C ARG A 64 -8.38 4.71 2.09
N VAL A 65 -8.23 5.52 1.03
CA VAL A 65 -9.35 6.03 0.24
C VAL A 65 -10.09 4.89 -0.47
N MET A 66 -9.36 3.97 -1.10
CA MET A 66 -9.95 2.81 -1.77
C MET A 66 -10.68 1.88 -0.80
N TYR A 67 -10.14 1.68 0.41
CA TYR A 67 -10.79 0.89 1.45
C TYR A 67 -12.08 1.55 1.96
N LYS A 68 -12.07 2.86 2.22
CA LYS A 68 -13.30 3.62 2.56
C LYS A 68 -14.35 3.53 1.44
N LYS A 69 -13.93 3.60 0.19
CA LYS A 69 -14.82 3.49 -0.99
C LYS A 69 -15.39 2.08 -1.16
N LYS A 70 -14.64 1.03 -0.84
CA LYS A 70 -15.12 -0.36 -0.80
C LYS A 70 -16.08 -0.61 0.37
N GLY A 71 -15.83 0.00 1.54
CA GLY A 71 -16.74 -0.07 2.69
C GLY A 71 -18.14 0.49 2.39
N GLN A 72 -18.23 1.58 1.62
CA GLN A 72 -19.53 2.13 1.18
C GLN A 72 -20.24 1.29 0.11
N ARG A 73 -19.52 0.44 -0.64
CA ARG A 73 -20.11 -0.44 -1.66
C ARG A 73 -20.67 -1.75 -1.09
N LYS A 74 -20.43 -2.06 0.19
CA LYS A 74 -20.95 -3.26 0.87
C LYS A 74 -22.23 -2.97 1.69
N SER A 75 -22.73 -1.73 1.66
CA SER A 75 -23.92 -1.26 2.38
C SER A 75 -24.98 -0.68 1.42
N HIS A 76 -25.10 -1.25 0.22
CA HIS A 76 -26.20 -0.96 -0.69
C HIS A 76 -26.62 -2.24 -1.41
#